data_AF-A0A1J4KYE1-F1
#
_entry.id   AF-A0A1J4KYE1-F1
#
_cell.length_a   1.000
_cell.length_b   1.000
_cell.length_c   1.000
_cell.angle_alpha   90.00
_cell.angle_beta   90.00
_cell.angle_gamma   90.00
#
_symmetry.space_group_name_H-M   'P 1'
#
loop_
_entity.id
_entity.type
_entity.pdbx_description
1 polymer ?
#
loop_
_entity_poly.entity_id
_entity_poly.type
_entity_poly.pdbx_seq_one_letter_code
_entity_poly.pdbx_strand_id
1 'polypeptide(L)'
;MQSSSANITLAGLDDKKYGSLRFLSHFHGEQRKGTKPHHAFRNWSRFFQLPWFCFLDIAVFCLYFLFASYHQNSSISFAHAINHAITEYFLDDVEITEAPIGIPIGKGQIFFIDDFLSISDQTNIKFFNFSKRFPITYPILGSSNTKMSILLQNDTVEDFSLTEFDVPSILVYPYLDYFSTISISMVYHIQIESQIQDSRLALEITITFSKDPRTETIFMNLRHTRFQEKYSISASTILNMLNYSIPIIIMILNFIAIFTLFHNVKNLIKYTKIKAFDVGLKAKDMFKSKFDNWNIFAFISHFYSILASITYLIKGQDIEEEVPPVLYIMALATFLHSILLIRYLSLKESTILVINVLFKATIILLQFLLGCLPIFAGFWAFGICFFGHLSIEFASPMQCASYLFCVMHGDSILGFYDSTIIQNDYSVYLGFFYSSIWLAFALLLMFNVTISIVQDVLKDERAKLEEKHSGSGTNQRVNPLPADLHFTLNQSLI
;
A
#
# COMPACT_ATOMS: atom_id res chain seq x y z
N MET A 1 17.80 -20.02 46.83
CA MET A 1 16.99 -19.54 45.68
C MET A 1 17.79 -19.79 44.41
N GLN A 2 17.49 -20.88 43.71
CA GLN A 2 18.15 -21.26 42.46
C GLN A 2 17.42 -20.59 41.29
N SER A 3 18.15 -19.81 40.48
CA SER A 3 17.65 -19.20 39.25
C SER A 3 17.66 -20.23 38.13
N SER A 4 16.49 -20.55 37.58
CA SER A 4 16.38 -21.37 36.37
C SER A 4 16.69 -20.51 35.14
N SER A 5 17.80 -20.78 34.46
CA SER A 5 18.08 -20.29 33.13
C SER A 5 17.19 -21.02 32.11
N ALA A 6 16.26 -20.29 31.48
CA ALA A 6 15.47 -20.81 30.37
C ALA A 6 16.36 -20.92 29.12
N ASN A 7 16.68 -22.15 28.72
CA ASN A 7 17.32 -22.43 27.44
C ASN A 7 16.29 -22.25 26.32
N ILE A 8 16.52 -21.27 25.44
CA ILE A 8 15.79 -21.13 24.19
C ILE A 8 16.31 -22.21 23.23
N THR A 9 15.66 -23.37 23.24
CA THR A 9 15.87 -24.43 22.24
C THR A 9 15.21 -24.03 20.93
N LEU A 10 16.00 -23.86 19.86
CA LEU A 10 15.47 -23.76 18.49
C LEU A 10 14.73 -25.06 18.17
N ALA A 11 13.40 -24.99 18.09
CA ALA A 11 12.54 -26.16 17.90
C ALA A 11 12.84 -26.85 16.56
N GLY A 12 13.34 -28.09 16.60
CA GLY A 12 13.57 -28.92 15.42
C GLY A 12 14.71 -29.93 15.49
N LEU A 13 15.54 -29.90 16.54
CA LEU A 13 16.57 -30.91 16.77
C LEU A 13 16.16 -31.78 17.96
N ASP A 14 15.68 -33.00 17.66
CA ASP A 14 15.42 -34.03 18.67
C ASP A 14 16.71 -34.38 19.41
N ASP A 15 16.72 -34.08 20.70
CA ASP A 15 17.92 -33.84 21.50
C ASP A 15 18.45 -35.10 22.20
N LYS A 16 18.51 -36.25 21.51
CA LYS A 16 18.91 -37.51 22.17
C LYS A 16 20.15 -38.21 21.67
N LYS A 17 20.88 -37.73 20.64
CA LYS A 17 21.98 -38.56 20.09
C LYS A 17 23.20 -37.88 19.43
N TYR A 18 23.55 -36.63 19.74
CA TYR A 18 24.77 -36.03 19.16
C TYR A 18 25.74 -35.52 20.21
N GLY A 19 26.76 -36.34 20.50
CA GLY A 19 28.01 -35.86 21.08
C GLY A 19 28.74 -34.94 20.09
N SER A 20 29.35 -33.87 20.61
CA SER A 20 30.38 -33.06 19.95
C SER A 20 30.10 -32.77 18.46
N LEU A 21 29.23 -31.81 18.17
CA LEU A 21 29.02 -31.26 16.82
C LEU A 21 30.31 -30.59 16.30
N ARG A 22 31.19 -31.37 15.65
CA ARG A 22 32.16 -30.85 14.68
C ARG A 22 31.39 -30.59 13.38
N PHE A 23 31.28 -29.34 12.97
CA PHE A 23 30.83 -28.97 11.63
C PHE A 23 31.88 -29.41 10.59
N LEU A 24 31.90 -30.70 10.26
CA LEU A 24 32.66 -31.24 9.13
C LEU A 24 31.85 -31.03 7.85
N SER A 25 32.19 -29.99 7.08
CA SER A 25 31.56 -29.75 5.77
C SER A 25 32.16 -30.70 4.73
N HIS A 26 31.57 -31.89 4.55
CA HIS A 26 31.91 -32.74 3.41
C HIS A 26 31.14 -32.30 2.16
N PHE A 27 31.85 -31.75 1.17
CA PHE A 27 31.28 -31.38 -0.12
C PHE A 27 31.01 -32.62 -0.98
N HIS A 28 29.75 -33.05 -1.06
CA HIS A 28 29.33 -34.22 -1.86
C HIS A 28 29.03 -33.81 -3.31
N GLY A 29 30.05 -33.44 -4.08
CA GLY A 29 29.90 -32.95 -5.46
C GLY A 29 29.29 -33.96 -6.43
N GLU A 30 29.67 -35.24 -6.34
CA GLU A 30 29.26 -36.26 -7.32
C GLU A 30 27.85 -36.84 -7.09
N GLN A 31 27.43 -36.99 -5.84
CA GLN A 31 26.06 -37.44 -5.51
C GLN A 31 24.97 -36.43 -5.93
N ARG A 32 25.37 -35.23 -6.38
CA ARG A 32 24.46 -34.17 -6.83
C ARG A 32 23.91 -34.37 -8.25
N LYS A 33 24.54 -35.22 -9.09
CA LYS A 33 24.18 -35.34 -10.52
C LYS A 33 22.78 -35.93 -10.80
N GLY A 34 22.02 -36.35 -9.78
CA GLY A 34 20.63 -36.82 -9.92
C GLY A 34 19.65 -36.27 -8.86
N THR A 35 20.08 -35.38 -7.97
CA THR A 35 19.24 -34.88 -6.88
C THR A 35 18.28 -33.80 -7.36
N LYS A 36 17.03 -33.83 -6.86
CA LYS A 36 16.00 -32.83 -7.18
C LYS A 36 16.48 -31.42 -6.80
N PRO A 37 16.45 -30.44 -7.71
CA PRO A 37 16.95 -29.09 -7.43
C PRO A 37 16.10 -28.30 -6.42
N HIS A 38 14.88 -28.75 -6.05
CA HIS A 38 13.89 -27.86 -5.42
C HIS A 38 13.05 -28.39 -4.25
N HIS A 39 13.42 -29.50 -3.59
CA HIS A 39 12.70 -29.78 -2.33
C HIS A 39 13.24 -28.94 -1.18
N ALA A 40 12.30 -28.38 -0.40
CA ALA A 40 12.37 -27.61 0.85
C ALA A 40 13.66 -27.79 1.69
N PHE A 41 13.95 -26.81 2.56
CA PHE A 41 15.01 -26.79 3.59
C PHE A 41 15.39 -28.16 4.21
N ARG A 42 14.48 -29.14 4.23
CA ARG A 42 14.78 -30.56 4.52
C ARG A 42 15.93 -31.16 3.70
N ASN A 43 16.07 -30.84 2.41
CA ASN A 43 17.23 -31.25 1.59
C ASN A 43 18.49 -30.41 1.86
N TRP A 44 18.34 -29.20 2.40
CA TRP A 44 19.49 -28.37 2.78
C TRP A 44 20.32 -29.06 3.87
N SER A 45 19.63 -29.65 4.87
CA SER A 45 20.29 -30.47 5.90
C SER A 45 21.10 -31.64 5.34
N ARG A 46 20.74 -32.15 4.16
CA ARG A 46 21.38 -33.32 3.53
C ARG A 46 22.51 -32.96 2.58
N PHE A 47 22.46 -31.81 1.91
CA PHE A 47 23.39 -31.48 0.81
C PHE A 47 24.13 -30.13 0.96
N PHE A 48 23.90 -29.39 2.05
CA PHE A 48 24.60 -28.14 2.42
C PHE A 48 24.65 -27.06 1.31
N GLN A 49 23.57 -26.85 0.57
CA GLN A 49 23.45 -25.68 -0.32
C GLN A 49 22.60 -24.59 0.34
N LEU A 50 23.24 -23.50 0.77
CA LEU A 50 22.54 -22.32 1.29
C LEU A 50 21.46 -21.87 0.29
N PRO A 51 20.20 -21.72 0.73
CA PRO A 51 19.12 -21.25 -0.14
C PRO A 51 19.26 -19.74 -0.35
N TRP A 52 20.23 -19.32 -1.17
CA TRP A 52 20.52 -17.92 -1.45
C TRP A 52 19.28 -17.12 -1.87
N PHE A 53 18.34 -17.75 -2.57
CA PHE A 53 17.06 -17.16 -2.94
C PHE A 53 16.25 -16.65 -1.74
N CYS A 54 16.21 -17.40 -0.63
CA CYS A 54 15.51 -16.99 0.58
C CYS A 54 16.15 -15.76 1.22
N PHE A 55 17.49 -15.74 1.28
CA PHE A 55 18.22 -14.59 1.81
C PHE A 55 18.07 -13.35 0.93
N LEU A 56 18.01 -13.50 -0.39
CA LEU A 56 17.76 -12.39 -1.31
C LEU A 56 16.37 -11.78 -1.09
N ASP A 57 15.32 -12.60 -0.99
CA ASP A 57 13.95 -12.10 -0.76
C ASP A 57 13.82 -11.38 0.57
N ILE A 58 14.40 -11.94 1.65
CA ILE A 58 14.41 -11.32 2.97
C ILE A 58 15.22 -10.01 2.94
N ALA A 59 16.38 -10.00 2.26
CA ALA A 59 17.19 -8.79 2.13
C ALA A 59 16.45 -7.67 1.39
N VAL A 60 15.76 -7.99 0.29
CA VAL A 60 14.93 -7.03 -0.45
C VAL A 60 13.81 -6.49 0.44
N PHE A 61 13.12 -7.36 1.19
CA PHE A 61 12.09 -6.92 2.14
C PHE A 61 12.65 -6.00 3.24
N CYS A 62 13.79 -6.35 3.85
CA CYS A 62 14.45 -5.52 4.85
C CYS A 62 14.88 -4.17 4.29
N LEU A 63 15.35 -4.11 3.04
CA LEU A 63 15.69 -2.85 2.38
C LEU A 63 14.47 -1.98 2.12
N TYR A 64 13.32 -2.56 1.75
CA TYR A 64 12.07 -1.82 1.66
C TYR A 64 11.62 -1.25 3.01
N PHE A 65 11.79 -2.00 4.10
CA PHE A 65 11.52 -1.52 5.45
C PHE A 65 12.44 -0.35 5.84
N LEU A 66 13.75 -0.46 5.55
CA LEU A 66 14.71 0.62 5.77
C LEU A 66 14.38 1.85 4.93
N PHE A 67 14.01 1.66 3.66
CA PHE A 67 13.57 2.72 2.76
C PHE A 67 12.33 3.43 3.31
N ALA A 68 11.30 2.68 3.73
CA ALA A 68 10.08 3.25 4.28
C ALA A 68 10.34 4.06 5.55
N SER A 69 11.16 3.54 6.47
CA SER A 69 11.56 4.23 7.70
C SER A 69 12.32 5.53 7.40
N TYR A 70 13.29 5.47 6.47
CA TYR A 70 14.04 6.66 6.08
C TYR A 70 13.16 7.69 5.37
N HIS A 71 12.29 7.26 4.47
CA HIS A 71 11.36 8.12 3.74
C HIS A 71 10.33 8.78 4.67
N GLN A 72 9.83 8.05 5.67
CA GLN A 72 8.94 8.58 6.70
C GLN A 72 9.61 9.68 7.52
N ASN A 73 10.82 9.41 8.01
CA ASN A 73 11.54 10.34 8.89
C ASN A 73 12.08 11.57 8.15
N SER A 74 12.34 11.46 6.85
CA SER A 74 12.82 12.57 6.02
C SER A 74 11.64 13.31 5.37
N SER A 75 11.19 12.84 4.20
CA SER A 75 10.27 13.57 3.33
C SER A 75 8.87 13.71 3.92
N ILE A 76 8.30 12.65 4.52
CA ILE A 76 6.90 12.67 5.00
C ILE A 76 6.78 13.56 6.23
N SER A 77 7.62 13.34 7.25
CA SER A 77 7.58 14.14 8.48
C SER A 77 7.82 15.62 8.18
N PHE A 78 8.78 15.94 7.31
CA PHE A 78 9.06 17.31 6.88
C PHE A 78 7.86 17.94 6.15
N ALA A 79 7.31 17.23 5.15
CA ALA A 79 6.16 17.73 4.39
C ALA A 79 4.93 17.97 5.28
N HIS A 80 4.66 17.08 6.23
CA HIS A 80 3.54 17.23 7.15
C HIS A 80 3.77 18.39 8.12
N ALA A 81 4.97 18.50 8.71
CA ALA A 81 5.30 19.59 9.63
C ALA A 81 5.22 20.96 8.95
N ILE A 82 5.73 21.08 7.72
CA ILE A 82 5.63 22.34 6.98
C ILE A 82 4.21 22.63 6.52
N ASN A 83 3.46 21.63 6.02
CA ASN A 83 2.05 21.84 5.67
C ASN A 83 1.27 22.36 6.89
N HIS A 84 1.49 21.79 8.07
CA HIS A 84 0.87 22.28 9.31
C HIS A 84 1.30 23.72 9.61
N ALA A 85 2.61 24.01 9.63
CA ALA A 85 3.11 25.35 9.94
C ALA A 85 2.65 26.42 8.94
N ILE A 86 2.58 26.10 7.64
CA ILE A 86 2.03 27.00 6.61
C ILE A 86 0.54 27.22 6.84
N THR A 87 -0.21 26.15 7.12
CA THR A 87 -1.64 26.24 7.41
C THR A 87 -1.91 27.12 8.63
N GLU A 88 -1.18 26.90 9.71
CA GLU A 88 -1.24 27.68 10.95
C GLU A 88 -0.91 29.15 10.70
N TYR A 89 0.20 29.44 9.99
CA TYR A 89 0.59 30.82 9.68
C TYR A 89 -0.46 31.60 8.86
N PHE A 90 -1.05 30.96 7.85
CA PHE A 90 -2.03 31.65 7.00
C PHE A 90 -3.42 31.71 7.65
N LEU A 91 -3.85 30.70 8.40
CA LEU A 91 -5.22 30.56 8.89
C LEU A 91 -5.46 30.98 10.35
N ASP A 92 -4.46 30.95 11.24
CA ASP A 92 -4.72 31.12 12.69
C ASP A 92 -5.26 32.50 13.07
N ASP A 93 -4.80 33.56 12.41
CA ASP A 93 -5.24 34.94 12.69
C ASP A 93 -6.47 35.36 11.84
N VAL A 94 -7.09 34.43 11.11
CA VAL A 94 -8.24 34.77 10.28
C VAL A 94 -9.47 34.83 11.18
N GLU A 95 -9.77 36.03 11.68
CA GLU A 95 -10.99 36.33 12.43
C GLU A 95 -12.20 36.24 11.48
N ILE A 96 -12.76 35.04 11.33
CA ILE A 96 -14.02 34.83 10.61
C ILE A 96 -15.15 35.08 11.59
N THR A 97 -16.03 36.03 11.28
CA THR A 97 -17.24 36.25 12.07
C THR A 97 -18.05 34.96 12.11
N GLU A 98 -18.52 34.56 13.31
CA GLU A 98 -19.28 33.33 13.48
C GLU A 98 -20.46 33.24 12.51
N ALA A 99 -20.73 32.03 12.01
CA ALA A 99 -21.84 31.80 11.10
C ALA A 99 -23.17 32.23 11.74
N PRO A 100 -24.15 32.67 10.93
CA PRO A 100 -25.52 32.84 11.39
C PRO A 100 -26.03 31.57 12.09
N ILE A 101 -26.79 31.75 13.18
CA ILE A 101 -27.34 30.66 13.98
C ILE A 101 -28.08 29.66 13.06
N GLY A 102 -27.67 28.39 13.09
CA GLY A 102 -28.30 27.29 12.36
C GLY A 102 -27.54 26.80 11.12
N ILE A 103 -26.39 27.37 10.77
CA ILE A 103 -25.52 26.86 9.69
C ILE A 103 -24.33 26.11 10.31
N PRO A 104 -24.10 24.82 9.97
CA PRO A 104 -22.93 24.10 10.46
C PRO A 104 -21.65 24.74 9.88
N ILE A 105 -20.74 25.15 10.76
CA ILE A 105 -19.48 25.81 10.39
C ILE A 105 -18.54 24.76 9.80
N GLY A 106 -18.35 24.80 8.49
CA GLY A 106 -17.21 24.17 7.83
C GLY A 106 -15.95 25.02 8.06
N LYS A 107 -14.79 24.38 8.26
CA LYS A 107 -13.51 25.10 8.32
C LYS A 107 -13.31 25.90 7.02
N GLY A 108 -13.06 27.20 7.15
CA GLY A 108 -12.77 28.10 6.01
C GLY A 108 -14.00 28.65 5.28
N GLN A 109 -15.21 28.55 5.83
CA GLN A 109 -16.39 29.22 5.28
C GLN A 109 -16.44 30.70 5.68
N ILE A 110 -16.66 31.57 4.71
CA ILE A 110 -16.82 33.02 4.89
C ILE A 110 -18.23 33.40 4.45
N PHE A 111 -18.98 34.02 5.37
CA PHE A 111 -20.39 34.39 5.15
C PHE A 111 -20.59 35.85 4.76
N PHE A 112 -19.67 36.73 5.17
CA PHE A 112 -19.79 38.17 4.96
C PHE A 112 -18.78 38.66 3.92
N ILE A 113 -19.23 39.55 3.03
CA ILE A 113 -18.39 40.14 1.99
C ILE A 113 -17.27 40.98 2.61
N ASP A 114 -17.56 41.72 3.68
CA ASP A 114 -16.56 42.54 4.37
C ASP A 114 -15.43 41.69 4.96
N ASP A 115 -15.77 40.55 5.58
CA ASP A 115 -14.80 39.56 6.06
C ASP A 115 -13.98 39.03 4.88
N PHE A 116 -14.62 38.65 3.77
CA PHE A 116 -13.92 38.18 2.58
C PHE A 116 -12.92 39.19 2.03
N LEU A 117 -13.32 40.47 1.88
CA LEU A 117 -12.45 41.53 1.39
C LEU A 117 -11.28 41.78 2.36
N SER A 118 -11.55 41.82 3.66
CA SER A 118 -10.52 41.99 4.69
C SER A 118 -9.51 40.83 4.69
N ILE A 119 -10.00 39.60 4.62
CA ILE A 119 -9.17 38.38 4.58
C ILE A 119 -8.32 38.37 3.31
N SER A 120 -8.84 38.82 2.17
CA SER A 120 -8.10 38.96 0.92
C SER A 120 -6.92 39.93 1.05
N ASP A 121 -7.17 41.10 1.65
CA ASP A 121 -6.14 42.12 1.89
C ASP A 121 -5.06 41.63 2.88
N GLN A 122 -5.49 41.04 4.01
CA GLN A 122 -4.58 40.43 4.99
C GLN A 122 -3.75 39.30 4.39
N THR A 123 -4.35 38.49 3.52
CA THR A 123 -3.68 37.40 2.81
C THR A 123 -2.52 37.92 1.97
N ASN A 124 -2.73 38.99 1.18
CA ASN A 124 -1.66 39.61 0.41
C ASN A 124 -0.51 40.10 1.30
N ILE A 125 -0.83 40.77 2.42
CA ILE A 125 0.16 41.21 3.41
C ILE A 125 0.92 40.02 4.03
N LYS A 126 0.22 38.92 4.35
CA LYS A 126 0.84 37.69 4.89
C LYS A 126 1.79 37.05 3.89
N PHE A 127 1.49 37.07 2.60
CA PHE A 127 2.39 36.60 1.54
C PHE A 127 3.74 37.35 1.58
N PHE A 128 3.74 38.69 1.57
CA PHE A 128 4.99 39.45 1.64
C PHE A 128 5.74 39.28 2.97
N ASN A 129 5.01 39.10 4.07
CA ASN A 129 5.61 38.85 5.39
C ASN A 129 6.10 37.42 5.61
N PHE A 130 5.64 36.44 4.82
CA PHE A 130 5.98 35.02 4.99
C PHE A 130 7.50 34.81 4.97
N SER A 131 8.19 35.38 3.98
CA SER A 131 9.65 35.28 3.87
C SER A 131 10.43 35.86 5.07
N LYS A 132 9.84 36.83 5.78
CA LYS A 132 10.48 37.56 6.88
C LYS A 132 10.13 36.97 8.26
N ARG A 133 8.92 36.43 8.42
CA ARG A 133 8.36 36.03 9.72
C ARG A 133 8.20 34.53 9.89
N PHE A 134 8.16 33.74 8.81
CA PHE A 134 7.95 32.31 8.92
C PHE A 134 9.14 31.64 9.63
N PRO A 135 8.92 30.85 10.69
CA PRO A 135 9.98 30.34 11.55
C PRO A 135 10.67 29.12 10.91
N ILE A 136 11.51 29.36 9.91
CA ILE A 136 12.34 28.34 9.27
C ILE A 136 13.82 28.71 9.36
N THR A 137 14.68 27.71 9.51
CA THR A 137 16.14 27.91 9.58
C THR A 137 16.73 28.40 8.25
N TYR A 138 16.11 28.02 7.13
CA TYR A 138 16.60 28.29 5.79
C TYR A 138 16.05 29.61 5.26
N PRO A 139 16.88 30.47 4.63
CA PRO A 139 16.39 31.73 4.10
C PRO A 139 15.37 31.48 2.98
N ILE A 140 14.21 32.15 3.11
CA ILE A 140 13.15 32.15 2.11
C ILE A 140 13.32 33.41 1.26
N LEU A 141 13.52 33.23 -0.05
CA LEU A 141 13.50 34.32 -1.01
C LEU A 141 12.11 34.39 -1.66
N GLY A 142 11.32 35.41 -1.34
CA GLY A 142 10.04 35.65 -2.00
C GLY A 142 10.20 36.27 -3.38
N SER A 143 9.26 36.02 -4.29
CA SER A 143 9.08 36.85 -5.49
C SER A 143 8.78 38.30 -5.09
N SER A 144 9.03 39.25 -6.00
CA SER A 144 8.69 40.66 -5.73
C SER A 144 7.19 40.93 -5.80
N ASN A 145 6.43 40.03 -6.44
CA ASN A 145 5.02 40.22 -6.72
C ASN A 145 4.23 38.96 -6.35
N THR A 146 3.00 39.14 -5.90
CA THR A 146 1.98 38.10 -5.81
C THR A 146 1.18 38.07 -7.12
N LYS A 147 0.66 36.89 -7.48
CA LYS A 147 -0.23 36.70 -8.62
C LYS A 147 -1.65 36.53 -8.10
N MET A 148 -2.59 37.26 -8.67
CA MET A 148 -4.00 37.13 -8.35
C MET A 148 -4.74 36.80 -9.64
N SER A 149 -5.57 35.76 -9.62
CA SER A 149 -6.33 35.28 -10.78
C SER A 149 -7.80 35.19 -10.40
N ILE A 150 -8.66 35.88 -11.13
CA ILE A 150 -10.11 35.89 -10.93
C ILE A 150 -10.74 35.10 -12.07
N LEU A 151 -11.29 33.93 -11.76
CA LEU A 151 -12.12 33.14 -12.65
C LEU A 151 -13.58 33.57 -12.50
N LEU A 152 -14.17 34.10 -13.56
CA LEU A 152 -15.57 34.50 -13.62
C LEU A 152 -16.48 33.32 -14.00
N GLN A 153 -17.78 33.44 -13.74
CA GLN A 153 -18.78 32.40 -14.03
C GLN A 153 -18.92 32.04 -15.52
N ASN A 154 -18.44 32.90 -16.42
CA ASN A 154 -18.38 32.68 -17.87
C ASN A 154 -17.05 32.06 -18.34
N ASP A 155 -16.26 31.50 -17.41
CA ASP A 155 -14.93 30.92 -17.62
C ASP A 155 -13.86 31.92 -18.12
N THR A 156 -14.10 33.23 -18.06
CA THR A 156 -13.05 34.22 -18.34
C THR A 156 -12.15 34.40 -17.13
N VAL A 157 -10.84 34.46 -17.37
CA VAL A 157 -9.80 34.60 -16.34
C VAL A 157 -9.17 35.98 -16.45
N GLU A 158 -9.21 36.74 -15.36
CA GLU A 158 -8.54 38.03 -15.22
C GLU A 158 -7.33 37.88 -14.29
N ASP A 159 -6.13 38.14 -14.81
CA ASP A 159 -4.88 38.00 -14.06
C ASP A 159 -4.29 39.37 -13.68
N PHE A 160 -3.94 39.51 -12.41
CA PHE A 160 -3.33 40.69 -11.81
C PHE A 160 -1.99 40.32 -11.16
N SER A 161 -1.03 41.24 -11.22
CA SER A 161 0.21 41.15 -10.46
C SER A 161 0.19 42.22 -9.37
N LEU A 162 0.22 41.79 -8.11
CA LEU A 162 0.13 42.69 -6.97
C LEU A 162 1.50 42.86 -6.31
N THR A 163 1.70 44.03 -5.73
CA THR A 163 2.82 44.43 -4.90
C THR A 163 2.41 44.48 -3.42
N GLU A 164 3.38 44.71 -2.52
CA GLU A 164 3.15 44.78 -1.06
C GLU A 164 2.17 45.90 -0.66
N PHE A 165 2.04 46.94 -1.49
CA PHE A 165 1.18 48.09 -1.21
C PHE A 165 -0.18 48.03 -1.90
N ASP A 166 -0.39 47.05 -2.77
CA ASP A 166 -1.67 46.89 -3.44
C ASP A 166 -2.70 46.30 -2.48
N VAL A 167 -3.95 46.72 -2.67
CA VAL A 167 -5.09 46.34 -1.84
C VAL A 167 -6.01 45.45 -2.69
N PRO A 168 -5.91 44.11 -2.59
CA PRO A 168 -6.70 43.15 -3.35
C PRO A 168 -8.20 43.46 -3.37
N SER A 169 -8.78 43.93 -2.27
CA SER A 169 -10.20 44.21 -2.15
C SER A 169 -10.70 45.21 -3.20
N ILE A 170 -9.90 46.22 -3.56
CA ILE A 170 -10.23 47.19 -4.62
C ILE A 170 -10.36 46.52 -5.98
N LEU A 171 -9.50 45.52 -6.26
CA LEU A 171 -9.50 44.78 -7.52
C LEU A 171 -10.60 43.71 -7.55
N VAL A 172 -10.94 43.11 -6.41
CA VAL A 172 -12.00 42.12 -6.28
C VAL A 172 -13.40 42.74 -6.35
N TYR A 173 -13.58 43.95 -5.80
CA TYR A 173 -14.88 44.57 -5.62
C TYR A 173 -15.77 44.60 -6.89
N PRO A 174 -15.26 44.92 -8.10
CA PRO A 174 -16.06 44.92 -9.32
C PRO A 174 -16.57 43.53 -9.75
N TYR A 175 -15.98 42.45 -9.22
CA TYR A 175 -16.25 41.08 -9.63
C TYR A 175 -17.06 40.28 -8.58
N LEU A 176 -17.42 40.87 -7.44
CA LEU A 176 -18.08 40.19 -6.30
C LEU A 176 -19.33 39.37 -6.69
N ASP A 177 -20.10 39.87 -7.64
CA ASP A 177 -21.33 39.22 -8.07
C ASP A 177 -21.08 38.07 -9.06
N TYR A 178 -19.96 38.11 -9.80
CA TYR A 178 -19.73 37.26 -10.98
C TYR A 178 -18.54 36.31 -10.87
N PHE A 179 -17.76 36.39 -9.80
CA PHE A 179 -16.62 35.49 -9.63
C PHE A 179 -17.10 34.08 -9.25
N SER A 180 -16.41 33.09 -9.82
CA SER A 180 -16.50 31.69 -9.43
C SER A 180 -15.38 31.36 -8.45
N THR A 181 -14.14 31.73 -8.78
CA THR A 181 -12.97 31.47 -7.95
C THR A 181 -11.98 32.64 -8.02
N ILE A 182 -11.44 33.04 -6.88
CA ILE A 182 -10.34 34.00 -6.79
C ILE A 182 -9.14 33.28 -6.18
N SER A 183 -8.01 33.28 -6.88
CA SER A 183 -6.79 32.62 -6.43
C SER A 183 -5.69 33.65 -6.24
N ILE A 184 -5.08 33.71 -5.07
CA ILE A 184 -3.90 34.52 -4.77
C ILE A 184 -2.74 33.56 -4.55
N SER A 185 -1.69 33.63 -5.36
CA SER A 185 -0.49 32.80 -5.22
C SER A 185 0.80 33.59 -5.19
N MET A 186 1.80 33.02 -4.52
CA MET A 186 3.16 33.54 -4.49
C MET A 186 4.15 32.38 -4.53
N VAL A 187 5.21 32.56 -5.32
CA VAL A 187 6.30 31.58 -5.43
C VAL A 187 7.45 32.04 -4.56
N TYR A 188 7.87 31.15 -3.67
CA TYR A 188 9.02 31.31 -2.80
C TYR A 188 10.13 30.37 -3.22
N HIS A 189 11.37 30.80 -3.05
CA HIS A 189 12.56 29.99 -3.23
C HIS A 189 13.25 29.80 -1.88
N ILE A 190 13.15 28.61 -1.32
CA ILE A 190 13.86 28.25 -0.08
C ILE A 190 15.25 27.76 -0.46
N GLN A 191 16.29 28.40 0.08
CA GLN A 191 17.67 27.98 -0.14
C GLN A 191 18.07 26.99 0.95
N ILE A 192 18.18 25.72 0.59
CA ILE A 192 18.77 24.73 1.47
C ILE A 192 20.26 24.69 1.15
N GLU A 193 21.03 25.37 2.00
CA GLU A 193 22.48 25.28 1.96
C GLU A 193 22.90 23.92 2.53
N SER A 194 23.05 22.92 1.65
CA SER A 194 23.67 21.65 2.02
C SER A 194 25.15 21.71 1.66
N GLN A 195 26.00 21.05 2.46
CA GLN A 195 27.45 20.97 2.20
C GLN A 195 27.81 20.36 0.83
N ILE A 196 26.85 19.71 0.16
CA ILE A 196 27.07 18.92 -1.06
C ILE A 196 26.51 19.66 -2.30
N GLN A 197 25.46 20.46 -2.15
CA GLN A 197 24.82 21.17 -3.26
C GLN A 197 23.84 22.25 -2.78
N ASP A 198 23.83 23.41 -3.47
CA ASP A 198 22.76 24.41 -3.36
C ASP A 198 21.48 23.85 -4.00
N SER A 199 20.52 23.43 -3.19
CA SER A 199 19.17 23.14 -3.67
C SER A 199 18.26 24.34 -3.41
N ARG A 200 17.56 24.77 -4.47
CA ARG A 200 16.52 25.79 -4.38
C ARG A 200 15.17 25.08 -4.49
N LEU A 201 14.40 25.10 -3.42
CA LEU A 201 13.04 24.58 -3.42
C LEU A 201 12.09 25.69 -3.87
N ALA A 202 11.34 25.45 -4.95
CA ALA A 202 10.23 26.30 -5.32
C ALA A 202 9.00 25.87 -4.51
N LEU A 203 8.52 26.75 -3.65
CA LEU A 203 7.29 26.60 -2.88
C LEU A 203 6.30 27.64 -3.40
N GLU A 204 5.29 27.22 -4.13
CA GLU A 204 4.15 28.07 -4.47
C GLU A 204 3.07 27.85 -3.44
N ILE A 205 2.65 28.92 -2.78
CA ILE A 205 1.51 28.90 -1.86
C ILE A 205 0.37 29.61 -2.58
N THR A 206 -0.81 28.97 -2.60
CA THR A 206 -2.00 29.45 -3.28
C THR A 206 -3.18 29.42 -2.32
N ILE A 207 -3.80 30.57 -2.10
CA ILE A 207 -5.07 30.68 -1.39
C ILE A 207 -6.16 30.90 -2.42
N THR A 208 -7.13 30.00 -2.44
CA THR A 208 -8.27 30.03 -3.36
C THR A 208 -9.55 30.28 -2.59
N PHE A 209 -10.30 31.30 -3.00
CA PHE A 209 -11.65 31.61 -2.54
C PHE A 209 -12.64 31.15 -3.60
N SER A 210 -13.40 30.09 -3.34
CA SER A 210 -14.42 29.57 -4.25
C SER A 210 -15.81 29.93 -3.77
N LYS A 211 -16.61 30.59 -4.60
CA LYS A 211 -17.99 30.97 -4.31
C LYS A 211 -18.93 29.84 -4.71
N ASP A 212 -19.73 29.33 -3.77
CA ASP A 212 -20.78 28.37 -4.10
C ASP A 212 -21.99 29.12 -4.69
N PRO A 213 -22.37 28.86 -5.96
CA PRO A 213 -23.45 29.57 -6.63
C PRO A 213 -24.84 29.29 -6.02
N ARG A 214 -24.98 28.30 -5.13
CA ARG A 214 -26.27 27.97 -4.51
C ARG A 214 -26.47 28.63 -3.17
N THR A 215 -25.43 28.63 -2.35
CA THR A 215 -25.48 29.17 -0.98
C THR A 215 -24.92 30.58 -0.89
N GLU A 216 -24.26 31.06 -1.95
CA GLU A 216 -23.49 32.31 -1.99
C GLU A 216 -22.36 32.35 -0.94
N THR A 217 -22.05 31.22 -0.30
CA THR A 217 -20.97 31.12 0.68
C THR A 217 -19.62 31.04 -0.03
N ILE A 218 -18.61 31.66 0.56
CA ILE A 218 -17.25 31.66 0.03
C ILE A 218 -16.42 30.67 0.84
N PHE A 219 -15.75 29.75 0.17
CA PHE A 219 -14.86 28.78 0.79
C PHE A 219 -13.41 29.18 0.54
N MET A 220 -12.66 29.38 1.62
CA MET A 220 -11.22 29.60 1.59
C MET A 220 -10.49 28.26 1.67
N ASN A 221 -9.70 27.96 0.65
CA ASN A 221 -8.84 26.79 0.62
C ASN A 221 -7.38 27.21 0.44
N LEU A 222 -6.53 26.75 1.34
CA LEU A 222 -5.09 26.91 1.23
C LEU A 222 -4.50 25.67 0.55
N ARG A 223 -3.71 25.90 -0.49
CA ARG A 223 -2.93 24.88 -1.17
C ARG A 223 -1.50 25.36 -1.27
N HIS A 224 -0.57 24.43 -1.31
CA HIS A 224 0.80 24.74 -1.65
C HIS A 224 1.39 23.62 -2.48
N THR A 225 2.33 23.95 -3.36
CA THR A 225 3.11 22.92 -4.03
C THR A 225 3.93 22.18 -2.99
N ARG A 226 4.09 20.87 -3.19
CA ARG A 226 5.05 20.12 -2.39
C ARG A 226 6.46 20.45 -2.86
N PHE A 227 7.42 20.30 -1.96
CA PHE A 227 8.82 20.63 -2.22
C PHE A 227 9.35 19.88 -3.44
N GLN A 228 9.74 20.63 -4.47
CA GLN A 228 10.43 20.09 -5.64
C GLN A 228 11.93 20.09 -5.37
N GLU A 229 12.46 18.94 -4.97
CA GLU A 229 13.90 18.73 -4.90
C GLU A 229 14.45 18.34 -6.29
N LYS A 230 14.65 19.33 -7.17
CA LYS A 230 15.31 19.11 -8.47
C LYS A 230 16.83 19.08 -8.27
N TYR A 231 17.37 17.93 -7.88
CA TYR A 231 18.83 17.71 -7.86
C TYR A 231 19.35 17.45 -9.28
N SER A 232 20.45 18.09 -9.65
CA SER A 232 21.27 17.52 -10.73
C SER A 232 21.89 16.24 -10.18
N ILE A 233 21.47 15.11 -10.73
CA ILE A 233 21.88 13.79 -10.25
C ILE A 233 23.37 13.61 -10.54
N SER A 234 24.22 13.90 -9.57
CA SER A 234 25.65 13.56 -9.62
C SER A 234 25.84 12.12 -9.12
N ALA A 235 26.86 11.43 -9.64
CA ALA A 235 27.20 10.08 -9.17
C ALA A 235 27.51 10.06 -7.66
N SER A 236 28.07 11.15 -7.12
CA SER A 236 28.33 11.28 -5.68
C SER A 236 27.04 11.41 -4.87
N THR A 237 26.05 12.15 -5.38
CA THR A 237 24.72 12.32 -4.76
C THR A 237 24.00 10.98 -4.66
N ILE A 238 24.06 10.16 -5.72
CA ILE A 238 23.45 8.82 -5.75
C ILE A 238 24.00 7.91 -4.63
N LEU A 239 25.31 7.95 -4.39
CA LEU A 239 25.96 7.10 -3.40
C LEU A 239 25.78 7.63 -1.97
N ASN A 240 25.76 8.95 -1.80
CA ASN A 240 25.71 9.59 -0.49
C ASN A 240 24.29 9.74 0.06
N MET A 241 23.27 9.84 -0.80
CA MET A 241 21.88 9.96 -0.37
C MET A 241 21.19 8.60 -0.30
N LEU A 242 20.79 8.20 0.91
CA LEU A 242 20.10 6.92 1.16
C LEU A 242 18.79 6.78 0.35
N ASN A 243 18.11 7.90 0.06
CA ASN A 243 16.91 7.90 -0.79
C ASN A 243 17.16 7.31 -2.18
N TYR A 244 18.35 7.51 -2.76
CA TYR A 244 18.70 7.00 -4.08
C TYR A 244 19.49 5.68 -4.00
N SER A 245 20.36 5.53 -3.01
CA SER A 245 21.19 4.33 -2.88
C SER A 245 20.36 3.07 -2.56
N ILE A 246 19.34 3.17 -1.69
CA ILE A 246 18.54 2.01 -1.28
C ILE A 246 17.73 1.43 -2.48
N PRO A 247 16.97 2.22 -3.27
CA PRO A 247 16.31 1.72 -4.47
C PRO A 247 17.26 1.08 -5.49
N ILE A 248 18.49 1.61 -5.64
CA ILE A 248 19.50 1.00 -6.53
C ILE A 248 19.93 -0.37 -6.00
N ILE A 249 20.18 -0.50 -4.70
CA ILE A 249 20.52 -1.80 -4.09
C ILE A 249 19.35 -2.77 -4.24
N ILE A 250 18.12 -2.33 -3.99
CA ILE A 250 16.90 -3.11 -4.21
C ILE A 250 16.85 -3.60 -5.67
N MET A 251 17.07 -2.72 -6.65
CA MET A 251 17.07 -3.05 -8.06
C MET A 251 18.13 -4.11 -8.41
N ILE A 252 19.37 -3.96 -7.91
CA ILE A 252 20.46 -4.92 -8.13
C ILE A 252 20.10 -6.30 -7.55
N LEU A 253 19.62 -6.34 -6.30
CA LEU A 253 19.25 -7.60 -5.66
C LEU A 253 18.07 -8.29 -6.37
N ASN A 254 17.08 -7.53 -6.84
CA ASN A 254 15.98 -8.08 -7.64
C ASN A 254 16.47 -8.64 -8.98
N PHE A 255 17.45 -7.99 -9.63
CA PHE A 255 18.04 -8.51 -10.86
C PHE A 255 18.77 -9.84 -10.62
N ILE A 256 19.55 -9.92 -9.53
CA ILE A 256 20.22 -11.16 -9.10
C ILE A 256 19.17 -12.25 -8.78
N ALA A 257 18.07 -11.90 -8.12
CA ALA A 257 16.99 -12.82 -7.79
C ALA A 257 16.31 -13.37 -9.05
N ILE A 258 16.00 -12.51 -10.04
CA ILE A 258 15.44 -12.94 -11.34
C ILE A 258 16.39 -13.88 -12.07
N PHE A 259 17.68 -13.55 -12.14
CA PHE A 259 18.67 -14.42 -12.81
C PHE A 259 18.77 -15.78 -12.12
N THR A 260 18.76 -15.77 -10.78
CA THR A 260 18.78 -17.00 -9.98
C THR A 260 17.52 -17.84 -10.19
N LEU A 261 16.34 -17.21 -10.24
CA LEU A 261 15.07 -17.87 -10.57
C LEU A 261 15.10 -18.47 -11.97
N PHE A 262 15.60 -17.73 -12.97
CA PHE A 262 15.71 -18.22 -14.34
C PHE A 262 16.65 -19.44 -14.44
N HIS A 263 17.82 -19.38 -13.79
CA HIS A 263 18.75 -20.48 -13.70
C HIS A 263 18.10 -21.73 -13.07
N ASN A 264 17.37 -21.53 -11.98
CA ASN A 264 16.65 -22.58 -11.27
C ASN A 264 15.55 -23.23 -12.12
N VAL A 265 14.74 -22.43 -12.82
CA VAL A 265 13.71 -22.93 -13.76
C VAL A 265 14.36 -23.71 -14.90
N LYS A 266 15.47 -23.23 -15.46
CA LYS A 266 16.22 -23.96 -16.51
C LYS A 266 16.73 -25.32 -16.01
N ASN A 267 17.29 -25.36 -14.80
CA ASN A 267 17.75 -26.60 -14.18
C ASN A 267 16.59 -27.57 -13.92
N LEU A 268 15.45 -27.05 -13.47
CA LEU A 268 14.23 -27.85 -13.28
C LEU A 268 13.76 -28.46 -14.61
N ILE A 269 13.72 -27.67 -15.69
CA ILE A 269 13.35 -28.15 -17.03
C ILE A 269 14.29 -29.28 -17.48
N LYS A 270 15.61 -29.12 -17.28
CA LYS A 270 16.59 -30.15 -17.61
C LYS A 270 16.37 -31.44 -16.80
N TYR A 271 16.19 -31.30 -15.49
CA TYR A 271 15.90 -32.40 -14.58
C TYR A 271 14.61 -33.15 -14.98
N THR A 272 13.54 -32.42 -15.27
CA THR A 272 12.25 -33.03 -15.64
C THR A 272 12.32 -33.73 -16.98
N LYS A 273 13.13 -33.25 -17.94
CA LYS A 273 13.33 -33.93 -19.23
C LYS A 273 14.03 -35.28 -19.07
N ILE A 274 15.12 -35.32 -18.29
CA ILE A 274 15.88 -36.55 -18.02
C ILE A 274 14.98 -37.55 -17.31
N LYS A 275 14.32 -37.12 -16.23
CA LYS A 275 13.46 -38.00 -15.46
C LYS A 275 12.22 -38.47 -16.21
N ALA A 276 11.66 -37.63 -17.09
CA ALA A 276 10.52 -38.01 -17.93
C ALA A 276 10.91 -39.11 -18.92
N PHE A 277 12.13 -39.04 -19.47
CA PHE A 277 12.69 -40.10 -20.31
C PHE A 277 12.85 -41.41 -19.53
N ASP A 278 13.42 -41.36 -18.32
CA ASP A 278 13.64 -42.55 -17.49
C ASP A 278 12.33 -43.26 -17.08
N VAL A 279 11.24 -42.51 -16.90
CA VAL A 279 9.94 -43.03 -16.44
C VAL A 279 8.95 -43.27 -17.60
N GLY A 280 9.30 -42.88 -18.83
CA GLY A 280 8.40 -42.99 -19.99
C GLY A 280 7.18 -42.05 -19.94
N LEU A 281 7.26 -40.93 -19.24
CA LEU A 281 6.18 -39.92 -19.14
C LEU A 281 6.48 -38.71 -20.03
N LYS A 282 5.45 -37.91 -20.35
CA LYS A 282 5.65 -36.64 -21.04
C LYS A 282 6.30 -35.61 -20.11
N ALA A 283 7.36 -34.95 -20.58
CA ALA A 283 8.10 -33.97 -19.79
C ALA A 283 7.22 -32.79 -19.29
N LYS A 284 6.18 -32.40 -20.03
CA LYS A 284 5.25 -31.32 -19.65
C LYS A 284 4.47 -31.65 -18.39
N ASP A 285 3.96 -32.88 -18.26
CA ASP A 285 3.15 -33.29 -17.11
C ASP A 285 4.03 -33.44 -15.86
N MET A 286 5.25 -33.96 -16.06
CA MET A 286 6.24 -34.03 -15.00
C MET A 286 6.71 -32.64 -14.55
N PHE A 287 6.87 -31.69 -15.48
CA PHE A 287 7.18 -30.31 -15.15
C PHE A 287 6.02 -29.64 -14.40
N LYS A 288 4.78 -29.72 -14.90
CA LYS A 288 3.60 -29.13 -14.25
C LYS A 288 3.38 -29.63 -12.83
N SER A 289 3.66 -30.92 -12.57
CA SER A 289 3.54 -31.50 -11.23
C SER A 289 4.70 -31.14 -10.28
N LYS A 290 5.80 -30.58 -10.79
CA LYS A 290 6.99 -30.21 -10.01
C LYS A 290 7.27 -28.72 -9.95
N PHE A 291 6.69 -27.96 -10.86
CA PHE A 291 6.86 -26.52 -10.91
C PHE A 291 6.03 -25.86 -9.81
N ASP A 292 6.69 -25.00 -9.05
CA ASP A 292 6.09 -24.25 -7.96
C ASP A 292 5.51 -22.93 -8.50
N ASN A 293 4.20 -22.74 -8.36
CA ASN A 293 3.49 -21.54 -8.82
C ASN A 293 4.02 -20.26 -8.15
N TRP A 294 4.59 -20.36 -6.94
CA TRP A 294 5.23 -19.23 -6.27
C TRP A 294 6.43 -18.67 -7.06
N ASN A 295 7.05 -19.45 -7.94
CA ASN A 295 8.12 -18.94 -8.81
C ASN A 295 7.60 -17.92 -9.85
N ILE A 296 6.36 -18.08 -10.33
CA ILE A 296 5.73 -17.09 -11.24
C ILE A 296 5.47 -15.81 -10.46
N PHE A 297 4.87 -15.94 -9.27
CA PHE A 297 4.61 -14.79 -8.41
C PHE A 297 5.91 -14.06 -8.01
N ALA A 298 6.97 -14.80 -7.68
CA ALA A 298 8.29 -14.23 -7.38
C ALA A 298 8.83 -13.43 -8.58
N PHE A 299 8.75 -13.99 -9.80
CA PHE A 299 9.20 -13.31 -11.00
C PHE A 299 8.44 -11.99 -11.22
N ILE A 300 7.11 -12.01 -11.07
CA ILE A 300 6.26 -10.81 -11.17
C ILE A 300 6.64 -9.78 -10.10
N SER A 301 6.81 -10.21 -8.85
CA SER A 301 7.15 -9.34 -7.72
C SER A 301 8.51 -8.65 -7.94
N HIS A 302 9.55 -9.38 -8.31
CA HIS A 302 10.87 -8.81 -8.56
C HIS A 302 10.87 -7.88 -9.78
N PHE A 303 10.17 -8.26 -10.85
CA PHE A 303 10.04 -7.42 -12.05
C PHE A 303 9.35 -6.09 -11.71
N TYR A 304 8.24 -6.15 -10.96
CA TYR A 304 7.51 -4.97 -10.52
C TYR A 304 8.35 -4.07 -9.60
N SER A 305 9.15 -4.67 -8.71
CA SER A 305 10.09 -3.94 -7.85
C SER A 305 11.21 -3.23 -8.61
N ILE A 306 11.72 -3.83 -9.69
CA ILE A 306 12.66 -3.17 -10.60
C ILE A 306 11.99 -1.97 -11.28
N LEU A 307 10.77 -2.16 -11.80
CA LEU A 307 10.01 -1.07 -12.44
C LEU A 307 9.73 0.08 -11.46
N ALA A 308 9.36 -0.25 -10.21
CA ALA A 308 9.15 0.70 -9.13
C ALA A 308 10.41 1.50 -8.84
N SER A 309 11.55 0.81 -8.69
CA SER A 309 12.86 1.43 -8.41
C SER A 309 13.32 2.32 -9.57
N ILE A 310 13.15 1.90 -10.82
CA ILE A 310 13.50 2.70 -12.01
C ILE A 310 12.62 3.95 -12.08
N THR A 311 11.32 3.80 -11.86
CA THR A 311 10.38 4.93 -11.88
C THR A 311 10.71 5.93 -10.77
N TYR A 312 11.10 5.43 -9.59
CA TYR A 312 11.58 6.24 -8.48
C TYR A 312 12.90 6.97 -8.79
N LEU A 313 13.84 6.33 -9.49
CA LEU A 313 15.10 6.98 -9.88
C LEU A 313 14.91 8.04 -10.97
N ILE A 314 13.98 7.83 -11.92
CA ILE A 314 13.74 8.77 -13.03
C ILE A 314 12.92 9.97 -12.57
N LYS A 315 11.78 9.72 -11.92
CA LYS A 315 10.88 10.79 -11.46
C LYS A 315 11.32 11.38 -10.12
N GLY A 316 12.19 10.68 -9.38
CA GLY A 316 12.65 11.13 -8.07
C GLY A 316 11.50 11.32 -7.08
N GLN A 317 11.71 12.28 -6.19
CA GLN A 317 10.66 12.90 -5.38
C GLN A 317 10.12 14.14 -6.11
N ASP A 318 9.98 14.15 -7.43
CA ASP A 318 9.39 15.33 -8.10
C ASP A 318 7.88 15.32 -7.80
N ILE A 319 7.49 16.15 -6.82
CA ILE A 319 6.14 16.17 -6.24
C ILE A 319 5.31 17.33 -6.83
N GLU A 320 5.26 17.43 -8.16
CA GLU A 320 4.31 18.37 -8.78
C GLU A 320 2.85 17.90 -8.54
N GLU A 321 2.64 16.61 -8.30
CA GLU A 321 1.33 15.98 -8.07
C GLU A 321 1.02 15.79 -6.58
N GLU A 322 -0.26 15.92 -6.19
CA GLU A 322 -0.75 15.79 -4.80
C GLU A 322 -0.35 14.48 -4.12
N VAL A 323 -0.16 13.38 -4.87
CA VAL A 323 0.54 12.18 -4.40
C VAL A 323 1.35 11.59 -5.56
N PRO A 324 2.69 11.49 -5.46
CA PRO A 324 3.50 10.94 -6.54
C PRO A 324 3.05 9.50 -6.86
N PRO A 325 2.65 9.19 -8.12
CA PRO A 325 2.27 7.85 -8.53
C PRO A 325 3.33 6.80 -8.22
N VAL A 326 4.59 7.25 -8.20
CA VAL A 326 5.77 6.47 -7.84
C VAL A 326 5.65 5.80 -6.47
N LEU A 327 5.11 6.51 -5.47
CA LEU A 327 4.98 5.96 -4.11
C LEU A 327 3.96 4.83 -4.06
N TYR A 328 2.88 4.89 -4.84
CA TYR A 328 1.93 3.78 -4.96
C TYR A 328 2.58 2.54 -5.57
N ILE A 329 3.41 2.72 -6.60
CA ILE A 329 4.13 1.62 -7.25
C ILE A 329 5.15 1.00 -6.26
N MET A 330 5.89 1.82 -5.51
CA MET A 330 6.82 1.34 -4.47
C MET A 330 6.10 0.61 -3.32
N ALA A 331 4.95 1.13 -2.87
CA ALA A 331 4.12 0.51 -1.84
C ALA A 331 3.59 -0.85 -2.32
N LEU A 332 3.08 -0.94 -3.56
CA LEU A 332 2.62 -2.19 -4.13
C LEU A 332 3.77 -3.20 -4.30
N ALA A 333 4.96 -2.76 -4.73
CA ALA A 333 6.13 -3.62 -4.80
C ALA A 333 6.51 -4.20 -3.43
N THR A 334 6.48 -3.37 -2.38
CA THR A 334 6.75 -3.79 -0.99
C THR A 334 5.71 -4.79 -0.50
N PHE A 335 4.43 -4.54 -0.80
CA PHE A 335 3.33 -5.43 -0.45
C PHE A 335 3.47 -6.80 -1.13
N LEU A 336 3.80 -6.85 -2.42
CA LEU A 336 4.04 -8.09 -3.14
C LEU A 336 5.22 -8.89 -2.55
N HIS A 337 6.30 -8.22 -2.13
CA HIS A 337 7.41 -8.87 -1.43
C HIS A 337 7.00 -9.43 -0.07
N SER A 338 6.11 -8.73 0.65
CA SER A 338 5.56 -9.21 1.92
C SER A 338 4.74 -10.49 1.72
N ILE A 339 3.91 -10.54 0.67
CA ILE A 339 3.17 -11.76 0.28
C ILE A 339 4.14 -12.87 -0.16
N LEU A 340 5.20 -12.53 -0.89
CA LEU A 340 6.20 -13.51 -1.35
C LEU A 340 6.84 -14.25 -0.17
N LEU A 341 7.02 -13.60 0.97
CA LEU A 341 7.57 -14.25 2.18
C LEU A 341 6.67 -15.39 2.72
N ILE A 342 5.36 -15.38 2.43
CA ILE A 342 4.44 -16.47 2.79
C ILE A 342 4.89 -17.80 2.18
N ARG A 343 5.57 -17.77 1.02
CA ARG A 343 6.19 -18.95 0.41
C ARG A 343 7.09 -19.69 1.40
N TYR A 344 7.83 -18.99 2.25
CA TYR A 344 8.76 -19.61 3.19
C TYR A 344 8.06 -20.19 4.42
N LEU A 345 6.86 -19.72 4.73
CA LEU A 345 6.01 -20.31 5.76
C LEU A 345 5.48 -21.70 5.36
N SER A 346 5.50 -22.03 4.05
CA SER A 346 5.10 -23.35 3.55
C SER A 346 5.99 -24.50 4.03
N LEU A 347 7.12 -24.21 4.67
CA LEU A 347 8.04 -25.22 5.22
C LEU A 347 7.44 -25.98 6.41
N LYS A 348 6.49 -25.38 7.14
CA LYS A 348 5.82 -26.01 8.29
C LYS A 348 4.43 -26.50 7.87
N GLU A 349 4.19 -27.80 8.02
CA GLU A 349 2.91 -28.44 7.65
C GLU A 349 1.69 -27.81 8.34
N SER A 350 1.83 -27.34 9.58
CA SER A 350 0.75 -26.63 10.29
C SER A 350 0.44 -25.27 9.68
N THR A 351 1.45 -24.56 9.16
CA THR A 351 1.26 -23.20 8.63
C THR A 351 0.73 -23.24 7.20
N ILE A 352 1.18 -24.21 6.39
CA ILE A 352 0.62 -24.42 5.05
C ILE A 352 -0.85 -24.84 5.10
N LEU A 353 -1.29 -25.57 6.14
CA LEU A 353 -2.71 -25.83 6.39
C LEU A 353 -3.49 -24.51 6.50
N VAL A 354 -3.03 -23.58 7.34
CA VAL A 354 -3.69 -22.29 7.54
C VAL A 354 -3.75 -21.48 6.24
N ILE A 355 -2.65 -21.43 5.48
CA ILE A 355 -2.59 -20.72 4.20
C ILE A 355 -3.57 -21.32 3.18
N ASN A 356 -3.62 -22.66 3.08
CA ASN A 356 -4.53 -23.35 2.17
C ASN A 356 -6.00 -23.12 2.54
N VAL A 357 -6.31 -23.18 3.84
CA VAL A 357 -7.65 -22.88 4.36
C VAL A 357 -8.04 -21.45 4.03
N LEU A 358 -7.16 -20.49 4.28
CA LEU A 358 -7.41 -19.09 3.97
C LEU A 358 -7.64 -18.89 2.47
N PHE A 359 -6.77 -19.42 1.60
CA PHE A 359 -6.92 -19.26 0.15
C PHE A 359 -8.24 -19.86 -0.38
N LYS A 360 -8.58 -21.09 0.04
CA LYS A 360 -9.82 -21.75 -0.37
C LYS A 360 -11.06 -21.04 0.19
N ALA A 361 -11.01 -20.66 1.47
CA ALA A 361 -12.09 -19.89 2.10
C ALA A 361 -12.27 -18.53 1.43
N THR A 362 -11.20 -17.81 1.07
CA THR A 362 -11.28 -16.53 0.36
C THR A 362 -11.98 -16.68 -0.99
N ILE A 363 -11.73 -17.75 -1.75
CA ILE A 363 -12.42 -17.97 -3.03
C ILE A 363 -13.93 -18.17 -2.81
N ILE A 364 -14.32 -19.02 -1.86
CA ILE A 364 -15.73 -19.28 -1.54
C ILE A 364 -16.38 -18.01 -0.98
N LEU A 365 -15.68 -17.28 -0.12
CA LEU A 365 -16.13 -16.02 0.46
C LEU A 365 -16.33 -14.95 -0.61
N LEU A 366 -15.46 -14.88 -1.63
CA LEU A 366 -15.62 -13.93 -2.73
C LEU A 366 -16.88 -14.25 -3.56
N GLN A 367 -17.17 -15.53 -3.78
CA GLN A 367 -18.41 -15.94 -4.45
C GLN A 367 -19.65 -15.58 -3.62
N PHE A 368 -19.59 -15.79 -2.31
CA PHE A 368 -20.64 -15.37 -1.38
C PHE A 368 -20.83 -13.84 -1.38
N LEU A 369 -19.74 -13.08 -1.26
CA LEU A 369 -19.75 -11.62 -1.27
C LEU A 369 -20.33 -11.06 -2.57
N LEU A 370 -20.01 -11.69 -3.71
CA LEU A 370 -20.60 -11.34 -5.00
C LEU A 370 -22.12 -11.53 -5.00
N GLY A 371 -22.63 -12.56 -4.32
CA GLY A 371 -24.07 -12.78 -4.11
C GLY A 371 -24.72 -11.75 -3.19
N CYS A 372 -23.98 -11.16 -2.27
CA CYS A 372 -24.46 -10.15 -1.31
C CYS A 372 -24.38 -8.71 -1.87
N LEU A 373 -23.63 -8.50 -2.94
CA LEU A 373 -23.42 -7.19 -3.57
C LEU A 373 -24.74 -6.47 -3.95
N PRO A 374 -25.78 -7.14 -4.49
CA PRO A 374 -27.06 -6.47 -4.77
C PRO A 374 -27.75 -5.92 -3.52
N ILE A 375 -27.66 -6.62 -2.38
CA ILE A 375 -28.22 -6.16 -1.11
C ILE A 375 -27.45 -4.94 -0.62
N PHE A 376 -26.11 -5.01 -0.61
CA PHE A 376 -25.25 -3.86 -0.28
C PHE A 376 -25.58 -2.65 -1.18
N ALA A 377 -25.68 -2.85 -2.49
CA ALA A 377 -25.99 -1.78 -3.44
C ALA A 377 -27.37 -1.15 -3.17
N GLY A 378 -28.36 -1.95 -2.76
CA GLY A 378 -29.68 -1.44 -2.35
C GLY A 378 -29.60 -0.53 -1.13
N PHE A 379 -28.91 -0.95 -0.07
CA PHE A 379 -28.70 -0.15 1.13
C PHE A 379 -27.87 1.10 0.88
N TRP A 380 -26.84 0.98 0.04
CA TRP A 380 -25.95 2.06 -0.36
C TRP A 380 -26.68 3.13 -1.16
N ALA A 381 -27.41 2.75 -2.21
CA ALA A 381 -28.18 3.68 -3.03
C ALA A 381 -29.30 4.34 -2.22
N PHE A 382 -30.02 3.57 -1.39
CA PHE A 382 -31.04 4.13 -0.50
C PHE A 382 -30.42 5.13 0.49
N GLY A 383 -29.29 4.78 1.11
CA GLY A 383 -28.61 5.63 2.08
C GLY A 383 -28.22 6.98 1.49
N ILE A 384 -27.66 7.00 0.28
CA ILE A 384 -27.28 8.24 -0.41
C ILE A 384 -28.52 9.07 -0.74
N CYS A 385 -29.51 8.48 -1.41
CA CYS A 385 -30.68 9.21 -1.87
C CYS A 385 -31.52 9.76 -0.72
N PHE A 386 -31.61 9.02 0.38
CA PHE A 386 -32.48 9.37 1.50
C PHE A 386 -31.75 10.20 2.57
N PHE A 387 -30.58 9.76 3.03
CA PHE A 387 -29.85 10.41 4.14
C PHE A 387 -28.75 11.37 3.68
N GLY A 388 -28.37 11.39 2.39
CA GLY A 388 -27.21 12.13 1.91
C GLY A 388 -27.29 13.66 2.05
N HIS A 389 -28.49 14.23 2.14
CA HIS A 389 -28.68 15.66 2.39
C HIS A 389 -28.78 16.02 3.88
N LEU A 390 -28.82 15.01 4.75
CA LEU A 390 -29.08 15.16 6.18
C LEU A 390 -27.85 14.81 7.03
N SER A 391 -26.98 13.95 6.53
CA SER A 391 -25.75 13.53 7.21
C SER A 391 -24.58 13.45 6.23
N ILE A 392 -23.42 13.96 6.68
CA ILE A 392 -22.18 14.07 5.90
C ILE A 392 -21.67 12.67 5.49
N GLU A 393 -21.94 11.67 6.32
CA GLU A 393 -21.54 10.28 6.19
C GLU A 393 -22.20 9.62 4.98
N PHE A 394 -23.37 10.11 4.56
CA PHE A 394 -24.10 9.66 3.38
C PHE A 394 -23.99 10.63 2.18
N ALA A 395 -23.30 11.76 2.34
CA ALA A 395 -23.30 12.86 1.36
C ALA A 395 -22.64 12.50 0.02
N SER A 396 -21.67 11.58 0.04
CA SER A 396 -21.06 11.05 -1.18
C SER A 396 -21.16 9.53 -1.27
N PRO A 397 -21.19 8.96 -2.49
CA PRO A 397 -21.23 7.51 -2.66
C PRO A 397 -20.04 6.79 -2.00
N MET A 398 -18.86 7.40 -2.01
CA MET A 398 -17.67 6.81 -1.38
C MET A 398 -17.74 6.84 0.15
N GLN A 399 -18.23 7.94 0.74
CA GLN A 399 -18.43 8.03 2.19
C GLN A 399 -19.50 7.05 2.65
N CYS A 400 -20.65 6.98 1.98
CA CYS A 400 -21.72 6.03 2.31
C CYS A 400 -21.22 4.58 2.25
N ALA A 401 -20.50 4.21 1.19
CA ALA A 401 -19.94 2.87 1.06
C ALA A 401 -18.96 2.53 2.19
N SER A 402 -18.06 3.47 2.50
CA SER A 402 -17.08 3.32 3.59
C SER A 402 -17.79 3.19 4.94
N TYR A 403 -18.82 3.99 5.17
CA TYR A 403 -19.56 4.00 6.42
C TYR A 403 -20.36 2.72 6.63
N LEU A 404 -21.10 2.26 5.61
CA LEU A 404 -21.80 0.97 5.66
C LEU A 404 -20.83 -0.21 5.87
N PHE A 405 -19.63 -0.14 5.28
CA PHE A 405 -18.58 -1.14 5.48
C PHE A 405 -17.99 -1.13 6.89
N CYS A 406 -17.78 0.05 7.50
CA CYS A 406 -17.37 0.19 8.90
C CYS A 406 -18.43 -0.39 9.85
N VAL A 407 -19.70 -0.05 9.63
CA VAL A 407 -20.83 -0.58 10.42
C VAL A 407 -20.95 -2.09 10.26
N MET A 408 -20.68 -2.63 9.07
CA MET A 408 -20.64 -4.08 8.84
C MET A 408 -19.57 -4.80 9.69
N HIS A 409 -18.51 -4.10 10.09
CA HIS A 409 -17.48 -4.62 10.99
C HIS A 409 -17.74 -4.27 12.47
N GLY A 410 -18.89 -3.68 12.78
CA GLY A 410 -19.30 -3.31 14.12
C GLY A 410 -18.70 -2.00 14.64
N ASP A 411 -18.10 -1.20 13.75
CA ASP A 411 -17.58 0.12 14.09
C ASP A 411 -18.69 1.18 13.95
N SER A 412 -18.64 2.22 14.79
CA SER A 412 -19.48 3.41 14.71
C SER A 412 -21.00 3.15 14.66
N ILE A 413 -21.48 2.05 15.26
CA ILE A 413 -22.90 1.66 15.26
C ILE A 413 -23.79 2.75 15.86
N LEU A 414 -23.37 3.34 16.99
CA LEU A 414 -24.12 4.42 17.62
C LEU A 414 -24.22 5.64 16.69
N GLY A 415 -23.09 6.05 16.09
CA GLY A 415 -23.08 7.10 15.09
C GLY A 415 -24.01 6.78 13.92
N PHE A 416 -24.11 5.52 13.50
CA PHE A 416 -24.98 5.13 12.38
C PHE A 416 -26.46 5.23 12.72
N TYR A 417 -26.84 5.07 13.99
CA TYR A 417 -28.19 5.40 14.44
C TYR A 417 -28.37 6.90 14.60
N ASP A 418 -27.40 7.63 15.16
CA ASP A 418 -27.50 9.08 15.33
C ASP A 418 -27.66 9.78 13.98
N SER A 419 -26.85 9.40 12.99
CA SER A 419 -26.89 9.90 11.62
C SER A 419 -28.16 9.52 10.85
N THR A 420 -29.00 8.59 11.33
CA THR A 420 -30.26 8.20 10.64
C THR A 420 -31.52 8.52 11.44
N ILE A 421 -31.44 8.64 12.77
CA ILE A 421 -32.57 8.88 13.69
C ILE A 421 -32.66 10.35 14.09
N ILE A 422 -31.54 11.01 14.37
CA ILE A 422 -31.52 12.38 14.90
C ILE A 422 -31.63 13.35 13.73
N GLN A 423 -32.78 13.33 13.06
CA GLN A 423 -33.07 14.20 11.92
C GLN A 423 -34.46 14.79 12.09
N ASN A 424 -34.55 16.13 12.10
CA ASN A 424 -35.80 16.84 12.40
C ASN A 424 -36.88 16.67 11.31
N ASP A 425 -36.48 16.35 10.08
CA ASP A 425 -37.36 16.38 8.91
C ASP A 425 -38.07 15.04 8.61
N TYR A 426 -37.68 13.95 9.29
CA TYR A 426 -38.16 12.61 8.96
C TYR A 426 -38.56 11.77 10.17
N SER A 427 -39.34 10.74 9.89
CA SER A 427 -39.77 9.79 10.91
C SER A 427 -38.59 8.97 11.44
N VAL A 428 -38.34 9.09 12.75
CA VAL A 428 -37.37 8.31 13.53
C VAL A 428 -37.44 6.80 13.23
N TYR A 429 -38.64 6.28 12.99
CA TYR A 429 -38.85 4.85 12.74
C TYR A 429 -38.15 4.38 11.45
N LEU A 430 -38.12 5.20 10.41
CA LEU A 430 -37.51 4.81 9.14
C LEU A 430 -35.99 4.62 9.29
N GLY A 431 -35.32 5.60 9.93
CA GLY A 431 -33.90 5.51 10.27
C GLY A 431 -33.61 4.30 11.15
N PHE A 432 -34.42 4.10 12.19
CA PHE A 432 -34.30 2.94 13.07
C PHE A 432 -34.42 1.60 12.32
N PHE A 433 -35.41 1.43 11.44
CA PHE A 433 -35.58 0.20 10.68
C PHE A 433 -34.48 0.01 9.64
N TYR A 434 -34.11 1.05 8.90
CA TYR A 434 -32.99 1.01 7.96
C TYR A 434 -31.72 0.52 8.65
N SER A 435 -31.35 1.17 9.76
CA SER A 435 -30.14 0.83 10.50
C SER A 435 -30.22 -0.58 11.10
N SER A 436 -31.35 -0.96 11.68
CA SER A 436 -31.54 -2.27 12.30
C SER A 436 -31.52 -3.42 11.30
N ILE A 437 -32.11 -3.25 10.11
CA ILE A 437 -32.08 -4.28 9.05
C ILE A 437 -30.66 -4.41 8.51
N TRP A 438 -29.94 -3.30 8.28
CA TRP A 438 -28.55 -3.34 7.85
C TRP A 438 -27.67 -4.07 8.88
N LEU A 439 -27.79 -3.73 10.17
CA LEU A 439 -27.06 -4.38 11.25
C LEU A 439 -27.38 -5.87 11.37
N ALA A 440 -28.66 -6.25 11.27
CA ALA A 440 -29.06 -7.66 11.30
C ALA A 440 -28.46 -8.43 10.11
N PHE A 441 -28.51 -7.86 8.90
CA PHE A 441 -27.91 -8.46 7.72
C PHE A 441 -26.39 -8.57 7.84
N ALA A 442 -25.72 -7.48 8.21
CA ALA A 442 -24.27 -7.41 8.25
C ALA A 442 -23.65 -8.22 9.41
N LEU A 443 -24.06 -7.96 10.65
CA LEU A 443 -23.43 -8.57 11.82
C LEU A 443 -23.98 -9.96 12.13
N LEU A 444 -25.29 -10.18 11.97
CA LEU A 444 -25.88 -11.48 12.33
C LEU A 444 -25.83 -12.48 11.18
N LEU A 445 -25.98 -12.05 9.93
CA LEU A 445 -25.98 -12.97 8.78
C LEU A 445 -24.59 -13.05 8.14
N MET A 446 -24.05 -11.95 7.61
CA MET A 446 -22.79 -11.98 6.84
C MET A 446 -21.61 -12.50 7.66
N PHE A 447 -21.46 -12.01 8.90
CA PHE A 447 -20.35 -12.41 9.77
C PHE A 447 -20.41 -13.90 10.16
N ASN A 448 -21.59 -14.38 10.55
CA ASN A 448 -21.78 -15.79 10.92
C ASN A 448 -21.59 -16.75 9.74
N VAL A 449 -22.08 -16.38 8.54
CA VAL A 449 -21.85 -17.17 7.33
C VAL A 449 -20.36 -17.21 6.98
N THR A 450 -19.66 -16.08 7.08
CA THR A 450 -18.21 -16.00 6.85
C THR A 450 -17.43 -16.92 7.79
N ILE A 451 -17.76 -16.93 9.08
CA ILE A 451 -17.16 -17.84 10.06
C ILE A 451 -17.45 -19.29 9.70
N SER A 452 -18.69 -19.63 9.34
CA SER A 452 -19.07 -20.99 8.95
C SER A 452 -18.26 -21.48 7.75
N ILE A 453 -18.12 -20.66 6.71
CA ILE A 453 -17.34 -20.99 5.50
C ILE A 453 -15.88 -21.33 5.88
N VAL A 454 -15.25 -20.49 6.68
CA VAL A 454 -13.85 -20.71 7.10
C VAL A 454 -13.72 -21.99 7.94
N GLN A 455 -14.67 -22.24 8.85
CA GLN A 455 -14.69 -23.44 9.69
C GLN A 455 -14.85 -24.72 8.87
N ASP A 456 -15.72 -24.71 7.87
CA ASP A 456 -15.98 -25.90 7.06
C ASP A 456 -14.79 -26.22 6.14
N VAL A 457 -14.18 -25.20 5.52
CA VAL A 457 -12.93 -25.38 4.77
C VAL A 457 -11.80 -25.90 5.66
N LEU A 458 -11.72 -25.44 6.92
CA LEU A 458 -10.75 -25.94 7.89
C LEU A 458 -10.94 -27.43 8.19
N LYS A 459 -12.18 -27.89 8.39
CA LYS A 459 -12.48 -29.30 8.64
C LYS A 459 -12.07 -30.16 7.44
N ASP A 460 -12.41 -29.73 6.23
CA ASP A 460 -12.09 -30.45 4.99
C ASP A 460 -10.58 -30.59 4.78
N GLU A 461 -9.80 -29.53 5.02
CA GLU A 461 -8.35 -29.58 4.85
C GLU A 461 -7.66 -30.39 5.96
N ARG A 462 -8.20 -30.41 7.18
CA ARG A 462 -7.72 -31.29 8.26
C ARG A 462 -7.94 -32.76 7.93
N ALA A 463 -9.13 -33.13 7.46
CA ALA A 463 -9.43 -34.51 7.08
C ALA A 463 -8.47 -35.02 5.99
N LYS A 464 -8.19 -34.21 4.96
CA LYS A 464 -7.22 -34.54 3.89
C LYS A 464 -5.80 -34.74 4.42
N LEU A 465 -5.39 -34.01 5.45
CA LEU A 465 -4.09 -34.20 6.08
C LEU A 465 -4.04 -35.51 6.87
N GLU A 466 -5.10 -35.83 7.61
CA GLU A 466 -5.20 -37.08 8.37
C GLU A 466 -5.20 -38.31 7.46
N GLU A 467 -5.92 -38.27 6.34
CA GLU A 467 -5.89 -39.32 5.30
C GLU A 467 -4.49 -39.52 4.70
N LYS A 468 -3.75 -38.42 4.49
CA LYS A 468 -2.39 -38.49 3.97
C LYS A 468 -1.42 -39.12 4.97
N HIS A 469 -1.61 -38.87 6.27
CA HIS A 469 -0.81 -39.49 7.32
C HIS A 469 -1.15 -40.98 7.51
N SER A 470 -2.43 -41.36 7.43
CA SER A 470 -2.84 -42.76 7.55
C SER A 470 -2.50 -43.60 6.31
N GLY A 471 -2.69 -43.06 5.10
CA GLY A 471 -2.41 -43.75 3.83
C GLY A 471 -0.92 -43.95 3.52
N SER A 472 -0.03 -43.16 4.13
CA SER A 472 1.42 -43.34 3.99
C SER A 472 1.96 -44.58 4.71
N GLY A 473 1.17 -45.22 5.59
CA GLY A 473 1.56 -46.44 6.31
C GLY A 473 1.32 -47.74 5.53
N THR A 474 0.39 -47.76 4.58
CA THR A 474 -0.13 -49.01 4.01
C THR A 474 0.49 -49.39 2.65
N ASN A 475 1.06 -48.43 1.90
CA ASN A 475 1.65 -48.67 0.57
C ASN A 475 3.18 -48.90 0.56
N GLN A 476 3.81 -49.19 1.71
CA GLN A 476 5.20 -49.64 1.77
C GLN A 476 5.37 -51.17 1.78
N ARG A 477 4.29 -51.95 1.68
CA ARG A 477 4.38 -53.39 1.44
C ARG A 477 4.15 -53.70 -0.04
N VAL A 478 5.24 -54.10 -0.69
CA VAL A 478 5.29 -54.93 -1.90
C VAL A 478 5.06 -54.19 -3.24
N ASN A 479 6.05 -53.41 -3.67
CA ASN A 479 6.52 -53.62 -5.04
C ASN A 479 7.53 -54.77 -4.93
N PRO A 480 7.23 -56.00 -5.38
CA PRO A 480 8.30 -56.93 -5.67
C PRO A 480 9.15 -56.25 -6.74
N LEU A 481 10.47 -56.22 -6.55
CA LEU A 481 11.35 -56.04 -7.70
C LEU A 481 10.86 -56.98 -8.80
N PRO A 482 10.81 -56.56 -10.08
CA PRO A 482 10.73 -57.53 -11.16
C PRO A 482 11.99 -58.39 -11.04
N ALA A 483 11.82 -59.57 -10.45
CA ALA A 483 12.80 -60.64 -10.53
C ALA A 483 12.94 -60.97 -12.02
N ASP A 484 14.19 -60.91 -12.47
CA ASP A 484 14.69 -61.62 -13.64
C ASP A 484 13.99 -61.32 -14.98
N LEU A 485 14.41 -60.22 -15.59
CA LEU A 485 14.47 -60.16 -17.05
C LEU A 485 15.65 -61.03 -17.52
N HIS A 486 15.46 -62.36 -17.48
CA HIS A 486 16.35 -63.31 -18.12
C HIS A 486 16.30 -63.07 -19.63
N PHE A 487 17.37 -62.46 -20.15
CA PHE A 487 17.67 -62.38 -21.58
C PHE A 487 17.87 -63.82 -22.09
N THR A 488 16.84 -64.43 -22.67
CA THR A 488 17.00 -65.58 -23.55
C THR A 488 17.54 -65.10 -24.89
N LEU A 489 18.87 -65.14 -25.02
CA LEU A 489 19.57 -65.20 -26.29
C LEU A 489 19.17 -66.52 -26.99
N ASN A 490 18.17 -66.47 -27.86
CA ASN A 490 17.93 -67.55 -28.81
C ASN A 490 18.95 -67.44 -29.95
N GLN A 491 19.97 -68.30 -29.89
CA GLN A 491 20.75 -68.75 -31.03
C GLN A 491 19.97 -69.84 -31.80
N SER A 492 19.71 -69.59 -33.07
CA SER A 492 19.52 -70.57 -34.16
C SER A 492 19.59 -69.75 -35.46
N LEU A 493 20.55 -69.83 -36.39
CA LEU A 493 21.18 -71.00 -37.02
C LEU A 493 20.17 -72.11 -37.30
N ILE A 494 19.38 -71.96 -38.36
CA ILE A 494 19.60 -72.54 -39.71
C ILE A 494 18.92 -71.63 -40.74
#